data_AF-A0A7C4CJ47-F1
#
_entry.id   AF-A0A7C4CJ47-F1
#
_cell.length_a   1.000
_cell.length_b   1.000
_cell.length_c   1.000
_cell.angle_alpha   90.00
_cell.angle_beta   90.00
_cell.angle_gamma   90.00
#
_symmetry.space_group_name_H-M   'P 1'
#
loop_
_entity.id
_entity.type
_entity.pdbx_description
1 polymer ?
#
loop_
_entity_poly.entity_id
_entity_poly.type
_entity_poly.pdbx_seq_one_letter_code
_entity_poly.pdbx_strand_id
1 'polypeptide(L)'
;MGGAKKPRLSQLEKKTTKPKEEESEKQPQKKEKIVSDVVPPSIEEVVAFAKTQKYLTPSVISEKFGIRLSIAKQVLNKLAEMKLVRFVSGNSDLRIFAPLEVVAESVKSSEETKEKSVASKKKTKTK
;
A
#
# COMPACT_ATOMS: atom_id res chain seq x y z
N MET A 1 1.42 -21.75 53.17
CA MET A 1 1.09 -22.21 51.80
C MET A 1 2.38 -22.66 51.13
N GLY A 2 2.50 -23.97 50.87
CA GLY A 2 3.75 -24.63 50.53
C GLY A 2 4.25 -24.34 49.11
N GLY A 3 5.57 -24.19 48.98
CA GLY A 3 6.26 -23.95 47.71
C GLY A 3 6.22 -25.15 46.76
N ALA A 4 6.42 -24.87 45.47
CA ALA A 4 6.38 -25.87 44.41
C ALA A 4 7.45 -26.96 44.60
N LYS A 5 7.02 -28.23 44.58
CA LYS A 5 7.91 -29.39 44.61
C LYS A 5 8.80 -29.42 43.37
N LYS A 6 10.08 -29.77 43.57
CA LYS A 6 11.02 -30.05 42.47
C LYS A 6 10.42 -31.16 41.57
N PRO A 7 10.46 -31.00 40.23
CA PRO A 7 9.89 -31.97 39.31
C PRO A 7 10.60 -33.32 39.45
N ARG A 8 9.84 -34.41 39.28
CA ARG A 8 10.37 -35.78 39.33
C ARG A 8 11.30 -36.04 38.14
N LEU A 9 12.29 -36.92 38.31
CA LEU A 9 13.29 -37.28 37.28
C LEU A 9 12.63 -37.66 35.94
N SER A 10 11.54 -38.41 35.99
CA SER A 10 10.75 -38.80 34.81
C SER A 10 10.09 -37.65 34.05
N GLN A 11 9.88 -36.49 34.70
CA GLN A 11 9.38 -35.27 34.05
C GLN A 11 10.51 -34.48 33.36
N LEU A 12 11.76 -34.62 33.84
CA LEU A 12 12.92 -34.03 33.20
C LEU A 12 13.28 -34.79 31.92
N GLU A 13 13.28 -36.12 31.97
CA GLU A 13 13.57 -36.99 30.82
C GLU A 13 12.59 -36.75 29.66
N LYS A 14 11.29 -36.61 29.97
CA LYS A 14 10.28 -36.26 28.94
C LYS A 14 10.48 -34.90 28.28
N LYS A 15 11.25 -33.99 28.88
CA LYS A 15 11.58 -32.69 28.27
C LYS A 15 12.83 -32.78 27.41
N THR A 16 13.76 -33.68 27.71
CA THR A 16 14.98 -33.89 26.92
C THR A 16 14.75 -34.84 25.75
N THR A 17 13.82 -35.79 25.85
CA THR A 17 13.51 -36.77 24.80
C THR A 17 12.41 -36.33 23.85
N LYS A 18 11.82 -35.13 24.01
CA LYS A 18 11.05 -34.53 22.92
C LYS A 18 12.07 -34.13 21.86
N PRO A 19 12.12 -34.83 20.72
CA PRO A 19 13.08 -34.47 19.71
C PRO A 19 12.70 -33.07 19.25
N LYS A 20 13.67 -32.16 19.38
CA LYS A 20 13.66 -30.85 18.76
C LYS A 20 13.90 -31.13 17.27
N GLU A 21 12.90 -31.75 16.64
CA GLU A 21 12.92 -32.09 15.22
C GLU A 21 13.00 -30.78 14.44
N GLU A 22 14.20 -30.56 13.90
CA GLU A 22 14.43 -29.96 12.60
C GLU A 22 14.06 -28.47 12.45
N GLU A 23 14.89 -27.60 13.04
CA GLU A 23 15.02 -26.20 12.61
C GLU A 23 16.33 -25.94 11.86
N SER A 24 16.98 -27.00 11.37
CA SER A 24 18.11 -26.95 10.44
C SER A 24 17.60 -27.25 9.02
N GLU A 25 17.87 -26.33 8.09
CA GLU A 25 17.61 -26.44 6.62
C GLU A 25 16.28 -25.89 6.06
N LYS A 26 15.77 -24.79 6.60
CA LYS A 26 15.28 -23.71 5.73
C LYS A 26 15.82 -22.44 6.30
N GLN A 27 16.82 -21.84 5.67
CA GLN A 27 17.13 -20.44 5.94
C GLN A 27 15.81 -19.66 5.76
N PRO A 28 15.18 -19.12 6.82
CA PRO A 28 14.33 -17.99 6.55
C PRO A 28 15.33 -16.95 6.10
N GLN A 29 15.26 -16.52 4.83
CA GLN A 29 15.73 -15.18 4.50
C GLN A 29 15.19 -14.32 5.63
N LYS A 30 16.08 -13.83 6.50
CA LYS A 30 15.72 -12.96 7.59
C LYS A 30 15.18 -11.73 6.90
N LYS A 31 13.88 -11.76 6.59
CA LYS A 31 13.08 -10.58 6.37
C LYS A 31 13.25 -9.87 7.68
N GLU A 32 14.16 -8.90 7.69
CA GLU A 32 14.34 -8.00 8.80
C GLU A 32 12.93 -7.60 9.19
N LYS A 33 12.55 -7.93 10.43
CA LYS A 33 11.26 -7.54 10.95
C LYS A 33 11.37 -6.04 11.12
N ILE A 34 11.14 -5.30 10.03
CA ILE A 34 11.01 -3.86 10.03
C ILE A 34 9.78 -3.63 10.89
N VAL A 35 10.02 -3.38 12.18
CA VAL A 35 9.01 -2.86 13.09
C VAL A 35 8.85 -1.42 12.64
N SER A 36 8.07 -1.23 11.58
CA SER A 36 7.80 0.07 11.02
C SER A 36 6.98 0.85 12.03
N ASP A 37 7.65 1.79 12.68
CA ASP A 37 7.00 2.87 13.38
C ASP A 37 6.24 3.67 12.31
N VAL A 38 4.92 3.62 12.39
CA VAL A 38 4.05 3.86 11.23
C VAL A 38 3.86 5.36 11.05
N VAL A 39 4.75 5.99 10.29
CA VAL A 39 4.45 7.29 9.69
C VAL A 39 3.56 7.05 8.47
N PRO A 40 2.30 7.53 8.46
CA PRO A 40 1.45 7.39 7.29
C PRO A 40 2.04 8.22 6.12
N PRO A 41 2.21 7.64 4.92
CA PRO A 41 2.77 8.35 3.78
C PRO A 41 1.84 9.48 3.32
N SER A 42 2.44 10.52 2.76
CA SER A 42 1.72 11.63 2.14
C SER A 42 0.86 11.13 0.99
N ILE A 43 -0.39 11.61 0.89
CA ILE A 43 -1.34 11.17 -0.15
C ILE A 43 -0.76 11.39 -1.55
N GLU A 44 -0.05 12.50 -1.75
CA GLU A 44 0.58 12.88 -3.02
C GLU A 44 1.61 11.84 -3.50
N GLU A 45 2.43 11.31 -2.60
CA GLU A 45 3.43 10.29 -2.91
C GLU A 45 2.77 8.98 -3.34
N VAL A 46 1.69 8.60 -2.65
CA VAL A 46 0.92 7.40 -3.00
C VAL A 46 0.26 7.56 -4.37
N VAL A 47 -0.20 8.75 -4.71
CA VAL A 47 -0.77 9.05 -6.04
C VAL A 47 0.30 9.01 -7.12
N ALA A 48 1.49 9.58 -6.87
CA ALA A 48 2.60 9.50 -7.82
C ALA A 48 3.00 8.04 -8.07
N PHE A 49 3.09 7.24 -7.01
CA PHE A 49 3.38 5.82 -7.11
C PHE A 49 2.26 5.06 -7.84
N ALA A 50 0.98 5.34 -7.53
CA ALA A 50 -0.17 4.71 -8.16
C ALA A 50 -0.18 4.83 -9.69
N LYS A 51 0.27 5.97 -10.21
CA LYS A 51 0.37 6.22 -11.66
C LYS A 51 1.44 5.37 -12.36
N THR A 52 2.47 4.93 -11.64
CA THR A 52 3.57 4.14 -12.22
C THR A 52 3.25 2.65 -12.34
N GLN A 53 2.26 2.16 -11.57
CA GLN A 53 1.99 0.74 -11.45
C GLN A 53 0.81 0.34 -12.33
N LYS A 54 0.89 -0.84 -12.98
CA LYS A 54 -0.25 -1.37 -13.76
C LYS A 54 -1.41 -1.82 -12.87
N TYR A 55 -1.12 -2.23 -11.65
CA TYR A 55 -2.08 -2.70 -10.66
C TYR A 55 -1.65 -2.26 -9.27
N LEU A 56 -2.63 -2.12 -8.38
CA LEU A 56 -2.43 -1.72 -7.00
C LEU A 56 -3.10 -2.74 -6.08
N THR A 57 -2.37 -3.14 -5.05
CA THR A 57 -2.87 -4.01 -3.98
C THR A 57 -2.40 -3.49 -2.63
N PRO A 58 -3.09 -3.86 -1.52
CA PRO A 58 -2.63 -3.48 -0.18
C PRO A 58 -1.20 -3.91 0.13
N SER A 59 -0.73 -5.06 -0.41
CA SER A 59 0.65 -5.55 -0.21
C SER A 59 1.67 -4.62 -0.85
N VAL A 60 1.44 -4.20 -2.10
CA VAL A 60 2.38 -3.34 -2.84
C VAL A 60 2.59 -2.01 -2.12
N ILE A 61 1.53 -1.40 -1.59
CA ILE A 61 1.63 -0.14 -0.82
C ILE A 61 2.30 -0.38 0.53
N SER A 62 1.97 -1.48 1.20
CA SER A 62 2.60 -1.85 2.47
C SER A 62 4.12 -2.02 2.32
N GLU A 63 4.56 -2.70 1.27
CA GLU A 63 5.98 -2.93 0.98
C GLU A 63 6.71 -1.64 0.60
N LYS A 64 6.10 -0.79 -0.22
CA LYS A 64 6.72 0.46 -0.67
C LYS A 64 6.89 1.49 0.44
N PHE A 65 5.85 1.67 1.25
CA PHE A 65 5.81 2.72 2.27
C PHE A 65 6.09 2.20 3.68
N GLY A 66 6.36 0.90 3.83
CA GLY A 66 6.59 0.26 5.13
C GLY A 66 5.38 0.29 6.07
N ILE A 67 4.17 0.57 5.59
CA ILE A 67 2.98 0.71 6.46
C ILE A 67 2.28 -0.63 6.71
N ARG A 68 1.48 -0.71 7.79
CA ARG A 68 0.64 -1.88 8.07
C ARG A 68 -0.42 -2.09 6.99
N LEU A 69 -0.71 -3.36 6.67
CA LEU A 69 -1.75 -3.78 5.71
C LEU A 69 -3.11 -3.12 5.95
N SER A 70 -3.52 -2.94 7.21
CA SER A 70 -4.78 -2.28 7.56
C SER A 70 -4.84 -0.82 7.06
N ILE A 71 -3.74 -0.09 7.21
CA ILE A 71 -3.63 1.30 6.78
C ILE A 71 -3.53 1.35 5.25
N ALA A 72 -2.79 0.44 4.62
CA ALA A 72 -2.76 0.33 3.17
C ALA A 72 -4.17 0.11 2.57
N LYS A 73 -5.00 -0.74 3.20
CA LYS A 73 -6.42 -0.92 2.81
C LYS A 73 -7.19 0.40 2.92
N GLN A 74 -7.03 1.15 4.01
CA GLN A 74 -7.69 2.44 4.20
C GLN A 74 -7.23 3.49 3.16
N VAL A 75 -5.93 3.57 2.88
CA VAL A 75 -5.37 4.48 1.87
C VAL A 75 -5.95 4.19 0.49
N LEU A 76 -6.00 2.92 0.06
CA LEU A 76 -6.61 2.55 -1.22
C LEU A 76 -8.09 2.88 -1.29
N ASN A 77 -8.84 2.68 -0.21
CA ASN A 77 -10.25 3.05 -0.17
C ASN A 77 -10.44 4.56 -0.33
N LYS A 78 -9.62 5.38 0.36
CA LYS A 78 -9.65 6.85 0.20
C LYS A 78 -9.30 7.29 -1.22
N LEU A 79 -8.32 6.65 -1.86
CA LEU A 79 -7.97 6.93 -3.25
C LEU A 79 -9.10 6.54 -4.22
N ALA A 80 -9.84 5.48 -3.91
CA ALA A 80 -11.00 5.08 -4.69
C ALA A 80 -12.19 6.04 -4.50
N GLU A 81 -12.41 6.56 -3.29
CA GLU A 81 -13.40 7.61 -3.01
C GLU A 81 -13.10 8.89 -3.81
N MET A 82 -11.81 9.26 -3.91
CA MET A 82 -11.33 10.37 -4.73
C MET A 82 -11.33 10.09 -6.24
N LYS A 83 -11.76 8.89 -6.67
CA LYS A 83 -11.78 8.44 -8.07
C LYS A 83 -10.41 8.48 -8.77
N LEU A 84 -9.32 8.36 -8.02
CA LEU A 84 -7.96 8.25 -8.56
C LEU A 84 -7.63 6.81 -8.96
N VAL A 85 -8.29 5.86 -8.32
CA VAL A 85 -8.06 4.42 -8.50
C VAL A 85 -9.41 3.71 -8.55
N ARG A 86 -9.55 2.71 -9.43
CA ARG A 86 -10.76 1.90 -9.57
C ARG A 86 -10.58 0.54 -8.91
N PHE A 87 -11.55 0.13 -8.10
CA PHE A 87 -11.64 -1.24 -7.62
C PHE A 87 -12.03 -2.17 -8.78
N VAL A 88 -11.23 -3.21 -9.02
CA VAL A 88 -11.45 -4.16 -10.13
C VAL A 88 -12.11 -5.42 -9.61
N SER A 89 -11.49 -6.09 -8.65
CA SER A 89 -11.94 -7.38 -8.12
C SER A 89 -11.25 -7.70 -6.80
N GLY A 90 -11.88 -8.53 -5.96
CA GLY A 90 -11.26 -9.03 -4.75
C GLY A 90 -12.19 -9.21 -3.54
N ASN A 91 -11.61 -9.77 -2.47
CA ASN A 91 -12.23 -10.00 -1.17
C ASN A 91 -11.61 -9.10 -0.08
N SER A 92 -11.91 -9.34 1.20
CA SER A 92 -11.30 -8.61 2.32
C SER A 92 -9.77 -8.71 2.35
N ASP A 93 -9.23 -9.84 1.89
CA ASP A 93 -7.81 -10.18 2.03
C ASP A 93 -7.00 -9.81 0.78
N LEU A 94 -7.58 -10.03 -0.40
CA LEU A 94 -6.98 -9.72 -1.68
C LEU A 94 -7.87 -8.72 -2.42
N ARG A 95 -7.48 -7.45 -2.43
CA ARG A 95 -8.15 -6.39 -3.18
C ARG A 95 -7.26 -5.92 -4.33
N ILE A 96 -7.79 -5.93 -5.53
CA ILE A 96 -7.09 -5.51 -6.75
C ILE A 96 -7.72 -4.21 -7.23
N PHE A 97 -6.84 -3.23 -7.43
CA PHE A 97 -7.18 -1.92 -7.90
C PHE A 97 -6.40 -1.62 -9.19
N ALA A 98 -7.00 -0.85 -10.09
CA ALA A 98 -6.34 -0.34 -11.29
C ALA A 98 -6.27 1.19 -11.22
N PRO A 99 -5.14 1.82 -11.56
CA PRO A 99 -5.10 3.27 -11.64
C PRO A 99 -6.01 3.76 -12.78
N LEU A 100 -6.69 4.88 -12.55
CA LEU A 100 -7.43 5.55 -13.59
C LEU A 100 -6.48 6.55 -14.25
N GLU A 101 -5.85 6.14 -15.35
CA GLU A 101 -4.98 7.00 -16.18
C GLU A 101 -5.70 8.25 -16.70
N VAL A 102 -7.03 8.20 -16.74
CA VAL A 102 -7.93 9.13 -17.44
C VAL A 102 -8.02 10.53 -16.79
N VAL A 103 -7.43 10.77 -15.61
CA VAL A 103 -7.36 12.13 -15.03
C VAL A 103 -6.06 12.87 -15.41
N ALA A 104 -5.08 12.19 -16.03
CA ALA A 104 -3.88 12.85 -16.53
C ALA A 104 -4.10 13.61 -17.85
N GLU A 105 -5.18 13.32 -18.58
CA GLU A 105 -5.47 13.93 -19.89
C GLU A 105 -6.48 15.08 -19.83
N SER A 106 -7.35 15.13 -18.80
CA SER A 106 -8.37 16.18 -18.68
C SER A 106 -7.84 17.54 -18.18
N VAL A 107 -6.57 17.62 -17.77
CA VAL A 107 -5.92 18.89 -17.40
C VAL A 107 -5.04 19.44 -18.53
N LYS A 108 -4.70 18.63 -19.54
CA LYS A 108 -3.91 19.08 -20.71
C LYS A 108 -4.74 19.70 -21.84
N SER A 109 -6.06 19.56 -21.84
CA SER A 109 -6.95 20.12 -22.88
C SER A 109 -7.64 21.44 -22.51
N SER A 110 -7.52 21.91 -21.25
CA SER A 110 -8.16 23.15 -20.79
C SER A 110 -7.23 24.37 -20.78
N GLU A 111 -5.92 24.21 -20.97
CA GLU A 111 -4.95 25.32 -21.02
C GLU A 111 -4.69 25.85 -22.44
N GLU A 112 -4.97 25.10 -23.51
CA GLU A 112 -4.76 25.58 -24.90
C GLU A 112 -5.94 26.38 -25.50
N THR A 113 -7.08 26.53 -24.79
CA THR A 113 -8.22 27.32 -25.30
C THR A 113 -8.24 28.79 -24.84
N LYS A 114 -7.27 29.24 -24.02
CA LYS A 114 -7.18 30.65 -23.62
C LYS A 114 -6.29 31.53 -24.50
N GLU A 115 -5.48 30.99 -25.41
CA GLU A 115 -4.62 31.81 -26.29
C GLU A 115 -5.29 32.28 -27.61
N LYS A 116 -6.45 31.75 -28.00
CA LYS A 116 -7.13 32.17 -29.24
C LYS A 116 -8.21 33.25 -29.08
N SER A 117 -8.55 33.68 -27.86
CA SER A 117 -9.64 34.64 -27.62
C SER A 117 -9.22 36.12 -27.51
N VAL A 118 -7.92 36.44 -27.49
CA VAL A 118 -7.44 37.84 -27.39
C VAL A 118 -7.14 38.47 -28.76
N ALA A 119 -6.98 37.68 -29.82
CA ALA A 119 -6.60 38.20 -31.15
C ALA A 119 -7.76 38.70 -32.02
N SER A 120 -9.03 38.39 -31.72
CA SER A 120 -10.15 38.70 -32.65
C SER A 120 -10.95 39.97 -32.35
N LYS A 121 -10.59 40.78 -31.34
CA LYS A 121 -11.42 41.92 -30.89
C LYS A 121 -10.92 43.33 -31.23
N LYS A 122 -9.90 43.49 -32.08
CA LYS A 122 -9.39 44.82 -32.51
C LYS A 122 -9.58 45.20 -33.98
N LYS A 123 -10.27 44.39 -34.80
CA LYS A 123 -10.65 44.76 -36.18
C LYS A 123 -12.14 45.05 -36.31
N THR A 124 -12.62 46.13 -35.70
CA THR A 124 -13.79 46.90 -36.17
C THR A 124 -13.85 48.22 -35.39
N LYS A 125 -13.10 49.23 -35.83
CA LYS A 125 -13.49 50.63 -35.66
C LYS A 125 -12.90 51.47 -36.79
N THR A 126 -13.54 51.34 -37.95
CA THR A 126 -13.45 52.28 -39.06
C THR A 126 -14.86 52.55 -39.53
N LYS A 127 -15.43 53.65 -39.06
CA LYS A 127 -16.37 54.48 -39.80
C LYS A 127 -16.40 55.86 -39.16
#